data_AF-A0A1M3LMR0-F1
#
_entry.id   AF-A0A1M3LMR0-F1
#
_cell.length_a   1.000
_cell.length_b   1.000
_cell.length_c   1.000
_cell.angle_alpha   90.00
_cell.angle_beta   90.00
_cell.angle_gamma   90.00
#
_symmetry.space_group_name_H-M   'P 1'
#
loop_
_entity.id
_entity.type
_entity.pdbx_description
1 polymer ?
#
loop_
_entity_poly.entity_id
_entity_poly.type
_entity_poly.pdbx_seq_one_letter_code
_entity_poly.pdbx_strand_id
1 'polypeptide(L)'
;MRDERAYATIVALFAAGLYLALIVAGFGVLSLATNTEVVADPDIGSLVGPVMVGAAVLALLLALIGIGTRVPADRQRVAPGTALLIGLICYLVYVVAGAVAGIAGDPSQSLRAVLFAAGQFASWYAVLVGIAAFVVTLLYQLVLVGRFRQRGRPRWPWEGDDGE
;
A
#
# COMPACT_ATOMS: atom_id res chain seq x y z
N MET A 1 -24.19 7.29 -4.71
CA MET A 1 -22.97 7.99 -5.17
C MET A 1 -22.15 8.65 -4.05
N ARG A 2 -22.67 9.61 -3.27
CA ARG A 2 -21.86 10.29 -2.23
C ARG A 2 -21.45 9.34 -1.09
N ASP A 3 -22.38 8.50 -0.63
CA ASP A 3 -22.14 7.52 0.44
C ASP A 3 -21.20 6.39 0.01
N GLU A 4 -21.29 5.97 -1.25
CA GLU A 4 -20.40 4.93 -1.82
C GLU A 4 -18.95 5.41 -1.89
N ARG A 5 -18.75 6.68 -2.27
CA ARG A 5 -17.41 7.32 -2.27
C ARG A 5 -16.87 7.50 -0.86
N ALA A 6 -17.72 7.90 0.09
CA ALA A 6 -17.33 8.03 1.49
C ALA A 6 -16.91 6.67 2.06
N TYR A 7 -17.71 5.62 1.81
CA TYR A 7 -17.38 4.25 2.21
C TYR A 7 -16.04 3.80 1.59
N ALA A 8 -15.86 3.96 0.28
CA ALA A 8 -14.63 3.56 -0.39
C ALA A 8 -13.38 4.30 0.13
N THR A 9 -13.54 5.56 0.54
CA THR A 9 -12.47 6.37 1.16
C THR A 9 -12.14 5.88 2.56
N ILE A 10 -13.15 5.56 3.38
CA ILE A 10 -12.95 5.02 4.73
C ILE A 10 -12.22 3.67 4.65
N VAL A 11 -12.67 2.76 3.78
CA VAL A 11 -11.99 1.47 3.60
C VAL A 11 -10.55 1.66 3.09
N ALA A 12 -10.29 2.69 2.26
CA ALA A 12 -8.93 3.00 1.80
C ALA A 12 -8.01 3.44 2.95
N LEU A 13 -8.53 4.21 3.92
CA LEU A 13 -7.77 4.60 5.12
C LEU A 13 -7.42 3.38 5.98
N PHE A 14 -8.38 2.47 6.21
CA PHE A 14 -8.10 1.22 6.93
C PHE A 14 -7.12 0.32 6.17
N ALA A 15 -7.24 0.24 4.84
CA ALA A 15 -6.31 -0.51 4.01
C ALA A 15 -4.88 0.09 4.07
N ALA A 16 -4.75 1.41 4.06
CA ALA A 16 -3.46 2.08 4.25
C ALA A 16 -2.86 1.81 5.64
N GLY A 17 -3.69 1.81 6.70
CA GLY A 17 -3.27 1.42 8.05
C GLY A 17 -2.80 -0.03 8.13
N LEU A 18 -3.55 -0.95 7.51
CA LEU A 18 -3.15 -2.36 7.39
C LEU A 18 -1.83 -2.52 6.65
N TYR A 19 -1.65 -1.79 5.55
CA TYR A 19 -0.42 -1.81 4.77
C TYR A 19 0.79 -1.34 5.60
N LEU A 20 0.65 -0.23 6.34
CA LEU A 20 1.69 0.24 7.25
C LEU A 20 2.02 -0.82 8.32
N ALA A 21 1.00 -1.44 8.92
CA ALA A 21 1.20 -2.49 9.92
C ALA A 21 1.94 -3.71 9.34
N LEU A 22 1.60 -4.14 8.11
CA LEU A 22 2.27 -5.23 7.42
C LEU A 22 3.73 -4.91 7.11
N ILE A 23 4.04 -3.66 6.71
CA ILE A 23 5.42 -3.22 6.50
C ILE A 23 6.20 -3.32 7.83
N VAL A 24 5.69 -2.73 8.91
CA VAL A 24 6.38 -2.71 10.20
C VAL A 24 6.62 -4.13 10.72
N ALA A 25 5.59 -4.98 10.69
CA ALA A 25 5.70 -6.37 11.11
C ALA A 25 6.66 -7.17 10.22
N GLY A 26 6.52 -7.05 8.90
CA GLY A 26 7.34 -7.78 7.94
C GLY A 26 8.80 -7.32 7.93
N PHE A 27 9.08 -6.03 8.14
CA PHE A 27 10.44 -5.53 8.32
C PHE A 27 11.10 -6.10 9.57
N GLY A 28 10.36 -6.18 10.69
CA GLY A 28 10.84 -6.82 11.91
C GLY A 28 11.18 -8.30 11.71
N VAL A 29 10.25 -9.06 11.07
CA VAL A 29 10.49 -10.48 10.78
C VAL A 29 11.65 -10.68 9.81
N LEU A 30 11.73 -9.88 8.73
CA LEU A 30 12.82 -9.95 7.78
C LEU A 30 14.15 -9.64 8.45
N SER A 31 14.23 -8.54 9.22
CA SER A 31 15.45 -8.15 9.94
C SER A 31 15.97 -9.26 10.84
N LEU A 32 15.09 -9.91 11.60
CA LEU A 32 15.46 -11.06 12.43
C LEU A 32 15.91 -12.27 11.60
N ALA A 33 15.24 -12.55 10.48
CA ALA A 33 15.51 -13.72 9.64
C ALA A 33 16.80 -13.59 8.82
N THR A 34 17.09 -12.40 8.30
CA THR A 34 18.28 -12.13 7.48
C THR A 34 19.45 -11.61 8.29
N ASN A 35 19.24 -11.32 9.58
CA ASN A 35 20.22 -10.68 10.47
C ASN A 35 20.79 -9.39 9.84
N THR A 36 19.90 -8.61 9.22
CA THR A 36 20.22 -7.34 8.57
C THR A 36 19.44 -6.21 9.21
N GLU A 37 20.04 -5.04 9.22
CA GLU A 37 19.37 -3.80 9.61
C GLU A 37 18.52 -3.26 8.46
N VAL A 38 17.34 -2.71 8.81
CA VAL A 38 16.42 -2.09 7.84
C VAL A 38 17.04 -0.82 7.24
N VAL A 39 17.87 -0.12 8.02
CA VAL A 39 18.69 1.01 7.57
C VAL A 39 20.15 0.64 7.84
N ALA A 40 20.83 0.14 6.82
CA ALA A 40 22.16 -0.44 6.96
C ALA A 40 23.30 0.58 7.11
N ASP A 41 23.08 1.85 6.76
CA ASP A 41 24.12 2.90 6.81
C ASP A 41 23.73 3.96 7.86
N PRO A 42 24.45 4.05 9.00
CA PRO A 42 24.19 5.06 10.04
C PRO A 42 24.37 6.50 9.55
N ASP A 43 25.15 6.70 8.49
CA ASP A 43 25.41 8.02 7.90
C ASP A 43 24.25 8.50 7.01
N ILE A 44 23.39 7.57 6.55
CA ILE A 44 22.19 7.89 5.79
C ILE A 44 21.10 8.22 6.81
N GLY A 45 20.90 9.52 7.02
CA GLY A 45 20.12 10.08 8.13
C GLY A 45 18.85 9.28 8.51
N SER A 46 18.61 9.19 9.83
CA SER A 46 17.57 8.35 10.45
C SER A 46 16.13 8.57 9.93
N LEU A 47 15.87 9.67 9.25
CA LEU A 47 14.57 9.99 8.65
C LEU A 47 14.32 9.31 7.29
N VAL A 48 15.33 8.76 6.64
CA VAL A 48 15.18 8.15 5.30
C VAL A 48 14.19 6.98 5.32
N GLY A 49 14.32 6.05 6.27
CA GLY A 49 13.40 4.91 6.41
C GLY A 49 11.94 5.34 6.59
N PRO A 50 11.61 6.19 7.59
CA PRO A 50 10.27 6.74 7.76
C PRO A 50 9.72 7.48 6.54
N VAL A 51 10.55 8.27 5.84
CA VAL A 51 10.13 8.99 4.63
C VAL A 51 9.80 8.02 3.49
N MET A 52 10.60 6.98 3.29
CA MET A 52 10.36 5.95 2.28
C MET A 52 9.03 5.22 2.51
N VAL A 53 8.81 4.77 3.75
CA VAL A 53 7.58 4.07 4.13
C VAL A 53 6.38 5.03 4.01
N GLY A 54 6.51 6.27 4.50
CA GLY A 54 5.47 7.28 4.42
C GLY A 54 5.07 7.59 2.97
N ALA A 55 6.04 7.74 2.06
CA ALA A 55 5.78 7.97 0.65
C ALA A 55 5.05 6.78 0.00
N ALA A 56 5.46 5.54 0.31
CA ALA A 56 4.80 4.35 -0.23
C ALA A 56 3.37 4.18 0.28
N VAL A 57 3.12 4.44 1.58
CA VAL A 57 1.78 4.43 2.18
C VAL A 57 0.89 5.50 1.56
N LEU A 58 1.43 6.71 1.36
CA LEU A 58 0.70 7.80 0.71
C LEU A 58 0.35 7.46 -0.75
N ALA A 59 1.30 6.89 -1.50
CA ALA A 59 1.06 6.45 -2.87
C ALA A 59 -0.06 5.39 -2.95
N LEU A 60 -0.04 4.40 -2.05
CA LEU A 60 -1.10 3.40 -1.94
C LEU A 60 -2.45 4.06 -1.64
N LEU A 61 -2.50 4.92 -0.62
CA LEU A 61 -3.73 5.60 -0.20
C LEU A 61 -4.35 6.41 -1.34
N LEU A 62 -3.53 7.20 -2.05
CA LEU A 62 -3.99 7.99 -3.20
C LEU A 62 -4.49 7.11 -4.35
N ALA A 63 -3.81 5.98 -4.62
CA ALA A 63 -4.25 5.03 -5.62
C ALA A 63 -5.60 4.39 -5.27
N LEU A 64 -5.79 3.97 -4.01
CA LEU A 64 -7.04 3.37 -3.54
C LEU A 64 -8.20 4.37 -3.56
N ILE A 65 -7.98 5.60 -3.09
CA ILE A 65 -8.97 6.68 -3.19
C ILE A 65 -9.31 6.97 -4.65
N GLY A 66 -8.30 7.01 -5.53
CA GLY A 66 -8.49 7.20 -6.97
C GLY A 66 -9.39 6.12 -7.58
N ILE A 67 -9.16 4.86 -7.24
CA ILE A 67 -10.00 3.74 -7.70
C ILE A 67 -11.42 3.86 -7.13
N GLY A 68 -11.55 4.05 -5.81
CA GLY A 68 -12.84 4.09 -5.12
C GLY A 68 -13.74 5.27 -5.50
N THR A 69 -13.15 6.38 -5.97
CA THR A 69 -13.90 7.59 -6.34
C THR A 69 -14.20 7.70 -7.83
N ARG A 70 -13.33 7.18 -8.70
CA ARG A 70 -13.46 7.29 -10.16
C ARG A 70 -14.22 6.13 -10.78
N VAL A 71 -14.16 4.93 -10.20
CA VAL A 71 -14.85 3.76 -10.74
C VAL A 71 -16.28 3.70 -10.18
N PRO A 72 -17.32 3.68 -11.03
CA PRO A 72 -18.69 3.48 -10.59
C PRO A 72 -18.88 2.13 -9.87
N ALA A 73 -19.73 2.10 -8.84
CA ALA A 73 -19.95 0.92 -8.00
C ALA A 73 -20.40 -0.32 -8.79
N ASP A 74 -21.14 -0.14 -9.88
CA ASP A 74 -21.60 -1.19 -10.81
C ASP A 74 -20.46 -1.78 -11.66
N ARG A 75 -19.34 -1.07 -11.79
CA ARG A 75 -18.16 -1.48 -12.56
C ARG A 75 -17.01 -1.95 -11.68
N GLN A 76 -17.18 -1.95 -10.35
CA GLN A 76 -16.15 -2.43 -9.43
C GLN A 76 -15.89 -3.91 -9.66
N ARG A 77 -14.63 -4.26 -9.97
CA ARG A 77 -14.19 -5.63 -10.22
C ARG A 77 -12.84 -5.85 -9.56
N VAL A 78 -12.57 -7.10 -9.18
CA VAL A 78 -11.23 -7.51 -8.79
C VAL A 78 -10.39 -7.54 -10.07
N ALA A 79 -9.37 -6.70 -10.13
CA ALA A 79 -8.48 -6.54 -11.26
C ALA A 79 -7.03 -6.77 -10.79
N PRO A 80 -6.55 -8.02 -10.83
CA PRO A 80 -5.20 -8.36 -10.37
C PRO A 80 -4.10 -7.58 -11.10
N GLY A 81 -4.30 -7.25 -12.38
CA GLY A 81 -3.37 -6.41 -13.14
C GLY A 81 -3.23 -5.00 -12.55
N THR A 82 -4.33 -4.39 -12.11
CA THR A 82 -4.29 -3.08 -11.42
C THR A 82 -3.62 -3.18 -10.07
N ALA A 83 -3.88 -4.26 -9.31
CA ALA A 83 -3.20 -4.48 -8.04
C ALA A 83 -1.69 -4.67 -8.24
N LEU A 84 -1.27 -5.37 -9.29
CA LEU A 84 0.14 -5.58 -9.62
C LEU A 84 0.81 -4.25 -9.99
N LEU A 85 0.14 -3.42 -10.80
CA LEU A 85 0.64 -2.09 -11.15
C LEU A 85 0.80 -1.21 -9.91
N ILE A 86 -0.16 -1.23 -8.97
CA ILE A 86 -0.07 -0.47 -7.72
C ILE A 86 1.07 -0.99 -6.85
N GLY A 87 1.24 -2.32 -6.74
CA GLY A 87 2.38 -2.92 -6.05
C GLY A 87 3.72 -2.43 -6.63
N LEU A 88 3.84 -2.41 -7.95
CA LEU A 88 5.02 -1.91 -8.65
C LEU A 88 5.24 -0.40 -8.42
N ILE A 89 4.17 0.41 -8.43
CA ILE A 89 4.26 1.84 -8.14
C ILE A 89 4.74 2.06 -6.70
N CYS A 90 4.17 1.38 -5.72
CA CYS A 90 4.59 1.49 -4.32
C CYS A 90 6.05 1.07 -4.12
N TYR A 91 6.49 0.00 -4.80
CA TYR A 91 7.88 -0.43 -4.83
C TYR A 91 8.80 0.67 -5.39
N LEU A 92 8.47 1.23 -6.55
CA LEU A 92 9.28 2.28 -7.19
C LEU A 92 9.29 3.57 -6.34
N VAL A 93 8.15 3.98 -5.81
CA VAL A 93 8.03 5.15 -4.93
C VAL A 93 8.89 4.96 -3.68
N TYR A 94 8.89 3.78 -3.07
CA TYR A 94 9.73 3.49 -1.91
C TYR A 94 11.22 3.67 -2.23
N VAL A 95 11.70 3.12 -3.35
CA VAL A 95 13.11 3.23 -3.76
C VAL A 95 13.48 4.67 -4.13
N VAL A 96 12.65 5.35 -4.93
CA VAL A 96 12.88 6.75 -5.33
C VAL A 96 12.84 7.69 -4.13
N ALA A 97 11.91 7.50 -3.20
CA ALA A 97 11.85 8.27 -1.96
C ALA A 97 13.14 8.10 -1.13
N GLY A 98 13.75 6.91 -1.15
CA GLY A 98 15.03 6.66 -0.49
C GLY A 98 16.17 7.45 -1.13
N ALA A 99 16.25 7.46 -2.46
CA ALA A 99 17.22 8.26 -3.20
C ALA A 99 17.07 9.76 -2.90
N VAL A 100 15.83 10.27 -2.98
CA VAL A 100 15.53 11.69 -2.76
C VAL A 100 15.82 12.10 -1.31
N ALA A 101 15.40 11.30 -0.33
CA ALA A 101 15.65 11.58 1.07
C ALA A 101 17.15 11.51 1.42
N GLY A 102 17.90 10.57 0.83
CA GLY A 102 19.35 10.49 0.98
C GLY A 102 20.08 11.72 0.43
N ILE A 103 19.72 12.18 -0.78
CA ILE A 103 20.32 13.38 -1.40
C ILE A 103 19.95 14.65 -0.60
N ALA A 104 18.72 14.74 -0.11
CA ALA A 104 18.26 15.88 0.67
C ALA A 104 18.94 15.97 2.05
N GLY A 105 19.35 14.84 2.63
CA GLY A 105 20.08 14.79 3.90
C GLY A 105 21.52 15.29 3.80
N ASP A 106 22.25 14.88 2.75
CA ASP A 106 23.61 15.36 2.49
C ASP A 106 23.89 15.45 0.97
N PRO A 107 23.81 16.65 0.37
CA PRO A 107 24.02 16.85 -1.07
C PRO A 107 25.42 16.47 -1.55
N SER A 108 26.42 16.49 -0.65
CA SER A 108 27.81 16.17 -0.98
C SER A 108 28.03 14.67 -1.22
N GLN A 109 27.11 13.82 -0.78
CA GLN A 109 27.17 12.36 -0.89
C GLN A 109 26.16 11.81 -1.93
N SER A 110 25.78 12.61 -2.92
CA SER A 110 24.79 12.24 -3.96
C SER A 110 25.07 10.90 -4.66
N LEU A 111 26.33 10.58 -4.96
CA LEU A 111 26.71 9.27 -5.51
C LEU A 111 26.40 8.11 -4.56
N ARG A 112 26.61 8.31 -3.25
CA ARG A 112 26.35 7.31 -2.20
C ARG A 112 24.84 7.07 -2.04
N ALA A 113 24.03 8.12 -2.12
CA ALA A 113 22.57 8.02 -2.12
C ALA A 113 22.03 7.27 -3.35
N VAL A 114 22.62 7.47 -4.53
CA VAL A 114 22.27 6.72 -5.75
C VAL A 114 22.67 5.25 -5.63
N LEU A 115 23.84 4.95 -5.10
CA LEU A 115 24.29 3.57 -4.85
C LEU A 115 23.43 2.86 -3.79
N PHE A 116 23.01 3.57 -2.74
CA PHE A 116 22.05 3.06 -1.75
C PHE A 116 20.71 2.72 -2.39
N ALA A 117 20.16 3.62 -3.21
CA ALA A 117 18.92 3.37 -3.95
C ALA A 117 19.05 2.17 -4.91
N ALA A 118 20.20 2.03 -5.58
CA ALA A 118 20.50 0.88 -6.44
C ALA A 118 20.58 -0.43 -5.64
N GLY A 119 21.17 -0.42 -4.44
CA GLY A 119 21.17 -1.56 -3.53
C GLY A 119 19.76 -1.93 -3.05
N GLN A 120 18.90 -0.92 -2.86
CA GLN A 120 17.52 -1.12 -2.42
C GLN A 120 16.63 -1.75 -3.48
N PHE A 121 16.94 -1.62 -4.77
CA PHE A 121 16.22 -2.33 -5.83
C PHE A 121 16.25 -3.86 -5.63
N ALA A 122 17.36 -4.41 -5.13
CA ALA A 122 17.52 -5.84 -4.89
C ALA A 122 17.15 -6.27 -3.46
N SER A 123 16.72 -5.35 -2.58
CA SER A 123 16.51 -5.68 -1.18
C SER A 123 15.19 -6.42 -0.95
N TRP A 124 15.22 -7.39 -0.03
CA TRP A 124 14.02 -8.11 0.40
C TRP A 124 12.96 -7.17 0.99
N TYR A 125 13.39 -6.05 1.58
CA TYR A 125 12.51 -5.02 2.12
C TYR A 125 11.69 -4.34 1.01
N ALA A 126 12.32 -3.92 -0.08
CA ALA A 126 11.60 -3.32 -1.20
C ALA A 126 10.61 -4.31 -1.82
N VAL A 127 11.03 -5.56 -2.01
CA VAL A 127 10.15 -6.63 -2.52
C VAL A 127 8.92 -6.82 -1.63
N LEU A 128 9.11 -6.84 -0.30
CA LEU A 128 8.00 -6.95 0.65
C LEU A 128 7.02 -5.78 0.53
N VAL A 129 7.52 -4.54 0.40
CA VAL A 129 6.69 -3.33 0.20
C VAL A 129 5.78 -3.50 -1.02
N GLY A 130 6.33 -3.94 -2.15
CA GLY A 130 5.55 -4.19 -3.37
C GLY A 130 4.52 -5.31 -3.21
N ILE A 131 4.90 -6.44 -2.61
CA ILE A 131 4.00 -7.59 -2.38
C ILE A 131 2.88 -7.23 -1.41
N ALA A 132 3.18 -6.54 -0.31
CA ALA A 132 2.19 -6.11 0.65
C ALA A 132 1.18 -5.13 0.01
N ALA A 133 1.64 -4.20 -0.82
CA ALA A 133 0.77 -3.27 -1.54
C ALA A 133 -0.14 -4.01 -2.54
N PHE A 134 0.38 -5.02 -3.24
CA PHE A 134 -0.40 -5.89 -4.11
C PHE A 134 -1.52 -6.62 -3.34
N VAL A 135 -1.17 -7.28 -2.24
CA VAL A 135 -2.13 -8.04 -1.41
C VAL A 135 -3.20 -7.12 -0.82
N VAL A 136 -2.81 -5.99 -0.24
CA VAL A 136 -3.75 -5.02 0.34
C VAL A 136 -4.69 -4.47 -0.71
N THR A 137 -4.19 -4.19 -1.92
CA THR A 137 -5.03 -3.71 -3.03
C THR A 137 -6.05 -4.76 -3.46
N LEU A 138 -5.68 -6.04 -3.52
CA LEU A 138 -6.63 -7.12 -3.81
C LEU A 138 -7.71 -7.23 -2.73
N LEU A 139 -7.31 -7.18 -1.45
CA LEU A 139 -8.27 -7.21 -0.34
C LEU A 139 -9.23 -6.03 -0.38
N TYR A 140 -8.71 -4.82 -0.65
CA TYR A 140 -9.53 -3.63 -0.83
C TYR A 140 -10.58 -3.81 -1.95
N GLN A 141 -10.14 -4.29 -3.12
CA GLN A 141 -11.05 -4.55 -4.24
C GLN A 141 -12.10 -5.61 -3.88
N LEU A 142 -11.70 -6.68 -3.18
CA LEU A 142 -12.61 -7.74 -2.74
C LEU A 142 -13.70 -7.18 -1.80
N VAL A 143 -13.32 -6.34 -0.84
CA VAL A 143 -14.26 -5.70 0.09
C VAL A 143 -15.28 -4.82 -0.66
N LEU A 144 -14.81 -3.98 -1.60
CA LEU A 144 -15.72 -3.14 -2.38
C LEU A 144 -16.64 -3.97 -3.27
N VAL A 145 -16.12 -4.99 -3.95
CA VAL A 145 -16.93 -5.89 -4.80
C VAL A 145 -17.97 -6.62 -3.96
N GLY A 146 -17.61 -7.13 -2.78
CA GLY A 146 -18.54 -7.78 -1.87
C GLY A 146 -19.67 -6.85 -1.44
N ARG A 147 -19.33 -5.61 -1.06
CA ARG A 147 -20.31 -4.61 -0.65
C ARG A 147 -21.25 -4.20 -1.77
N PHE A 148 -20.74 -3.93 -2.98
CA PHE A 148 -21.55 -3.40 -4.08
C PHE A 148 -22.29 -4.47 -4.89
N ARG A 149 -21.84 -5.73 -4.87
CA ARG A 149 -22.62 -6.86 -5.44
C ARG A 149 -23.82 -7.23 -4.59
N GLN A 150 -23.73 -7.07 -3.28
CA GLN A 150 -24.87 -7.21 -2.37
C GLN A 150 -25.75 -5.95 -2.52
N ARG A 151 -26.59 -5.91 -3.57
CA ARG A 151 -27.50 -4.81 -3.92
C ARG A 151 -28.68 -4.64 -2.94
N GLY A 152 -28.52 -5.00 -1.67
CA GLY A 152 -29.58 -4.94 -0.66
C GLY A 152 -29.07 -5.07 0.77
N ARG A 153 -29.93 -4.74 1.73
CA ARG A 153 -29.69 -5.07 3.15
C ARG A 153 -29.39 -6.56 3.28
N PRO A 154 -28.43 -7.00 4.11
CA PRO A 154 -28.29 -8.40 4.43
C PRO A 154 -29.63 -8.88 4.99
N ARG A 155 -30.36 -9.67 4.20
CA ARG A 155 -31.62 -10.28 4.62
C ARG A 155 -31.27 -11.51 5.44
N TRP A 156 -31.74 -11.54 6.66
CA TRP A 156 -31.59 -12.71 7.50
C TRP A 156 -32.56 -13.81 7.04
N PRO A 157 -32.25 -15.10 7.32
CA PRO A 157 -33.12 -16.21 6.92
C PRO A 157 -34.57 -16.09 7.40
N TRP A 158 -34.82 -15.31 8.47
CA TRP A 158 -36.14 -15.04 9.04
C TRP A 158 -36.80 -13.76 8.52
N GLU A 159 -36.18 -13.02 7.59
CA GLU A 159 -36.77 -11.86 6.89
C GLU A 159 -37.43 -12.26 5.55
N GLY A 160 -37.73 -13.56 5.39
CA GLY A 160 -38.55 -14.06 4.29
C GLY A 160 -39.95 -13.45 4.35
N ASP A 161 -40.51 -13.18 3.17
CA ASP A 161 -41.85 -12.59 3.06
C ASP A 161 -42.89 -13.64 3.49
N ASP A 162 -43.24 -13.61 4.77
CA ASP A 162 -44.42 -14.26 5.34
C ASP A 162 -45.67 -13.55 4.80
N GLY A 163 -45.97 -13.64 3.50
CA GLY A 163 -47.24 -13.10 2.97
C GLY A 163 -47.33 -12.62 1.53
N GLU A 164 -46.67 -13.24 0.55
CA GLU A 164 -47.07 -13.15 -0.86
C GLU A 164 -47.42 -14.53 -1.44
#